data_AF-A0A2Z6ZWT3-F1
#
_entry.id   AF-A0A2Z6ZWT3-F1
#
_cell.length_a   1.000
_cell.length_b   1.000
_cell.length_c   1.000
_cell.angle_alpha   90.00
_cell.angle_beta   90.00
_cell.angle_gamma   90.00
#
_symmetry.space_group_name_H-M   'P 1'
#
loop_
_entity.id
_entity.type
_entity.pdbx_description
1 polymer ?
#
loop_
_entity_poly.entity_id
_entity_poly.type
_entity_poly.pdbx_seq_one_letter_code
_entity_poly.pdbx_strand_id
1 'polypeptide(L)'
;MATTDGDHVETYLFNPPFISPPIDRIKNDKLRLGLRFANSVLTAGLAMAVSGGKKARENNQFIVLSSWVPYLFINPKDVICSEYVGYFEHREKMEAIGAGKIGRIATQHSIGSIVSGATGKICGAVHKIPSAYLTINCSPCRSFGEAHGIHQWWRPDLECQFKVYQYK
;
A
#
# COMPACT_ATOMS: atom_id res chain seq x y z
N MET A 1 5.30 -34.29 1.51
CA MET A 1 5.07 -32.97 2.14
C MET A 1 5.86 -31.96 1.33
N ALA A 2 5.20 -31.12 0.52
CA ALA A 2 5.88 -30.06 -0.21
C ALA A 2 6.16 -28.91 0.77
N THR A 3 7.43 -28.63 1.05
CA THR A 3 7.85 -27.41 1.71
C THR A 3 7.57 -26.26 0.74
N THR A 4 6.52 -25.48 1.00
CA THR A 4 6.24 -24.24 0.26
C THR A 4 7.17 -23.14 0.73
N ASP A 5 8.49 -23.32 0.59
CA ASP A 5 9.43 -22.21 0.67
C ASP A 5 9.63 -21.72 -0.77
N GLY A 6 8.94 -20.63 -1.10
CA GLY A 6 9.21 -19.88 -2.32
C GLY A 6 10.36 -18.92 -2.05
N ASP A 7 11.36 -18.91 -2.93
CA ASP A 7 12.47 -17.95 -2.82
C ASP A 7 12.00 -16.54 -3.15
N HIS A 8 12.41 -15.57 -2.33
CA HIS A 8 12.17 -14.15 -2.62
C HIS A 8 13.07 -13.69 -3.75
N VAL A 9 12.47 -13.29 -4.86
CA VAL A 9 13.18 -12.67 -5.97
C VAL A 9 13.45 -11.21 -5.63
N GLU A 10 14.71 -10.79 -5.77
CA GLU A 10 15.06 -9.36 -5.73
C GLU A 10 14.28 -8.63 -6.82
N THR A 11 13.43 -7.67 -6.42
CA THR A 11 12.45 -7.05 -7.31
C THR A 11 12.57 -5.54 -7.28
N TYR A 12 12.59 -4.93 -8.47
CA TYR A 12 12.60 -3.49 -8.67
C TYR A 12 11.30 -3.09 -9.38
N LEU A 13 10.43 -2.38 -8.68
CA LEU A 13 9.12 -1.96 -9.16
C LEU A 13 9.13 -0.46 -9.43
N PHE A 14 9.02 -0.08 -10.69
CA PHE A 14 8.96 1.32 -11.11
C PHE A 14 7.52 1.71 -11.41
N ASN A 15 6.99 2.67 -10.64
CA ASN A 15 5.65 3.23 -10.80
C ASN A 15 4.53 2.17 -10.93
N PRO A 16 4.51 1.11 -10.11
CA PRO A 16 3.44 0.12 -10.20
C PRO A 16 2.10 0.74 -9.80
N PRO A 17 0.97 0.33 -10.41
CA PRO A 17 -0.33 0.87 -10.08
C PRO A 17 -0.73 0.60 -8.63
N PHE A 18 -1.36 1.59 -8.00
CA PHE A 18 -2.00 1.51 -6.69
C PHE A 18 -3.51 1.68 -6.83
N ILE A 19 -4.25 0.59 -6.65
CA ILE A 19 -5.70 0.59 -6.85
C ILE A 19 -6.38 1.00 -5.55
N SER A 20 -6.50 2.31 -5.31
CA SER A 20 -7.31 2.88 -4.23
C SER A 20 -7.92 4.24 -4.60
N PRO A 21 -8.92 4.72 -3.86
CA PRO A 21 -9.35 6.12 -3.96
C PRO A 21 -8.14 7.04 -3.72
N PRO A 22 -8.01 8.14 -4.49
CA PRO A 22 -6.82 9.00 -4.46
C PRO A 22 -6.84 9.96 -3.26
N ILE A 23 -6.64 9.43 -2.05
CA ILE A 23 -6.71 10.17 -0.78
C ILE A 23 -5.51 11.11 -0.60
N ASP A 24 -4.34 10.80 -1.17
CA ASP A 24 -3.15 11.66 -1.11
C ASP A 24 -3.28 12.97 -1.88
N ARG A 25 -4.32 13.12 -2.70
CA ARG A 25 -4.63 14.39 -3.38
C ARG A 25 -5.25 15.44 -2.45
N ILE A 26 -5.68 15.05 -1.26
CA ILE A 26 -6.26 15.97 -0.28
C ILE A 26 -5.14 16.84 0.32
N LYS A 27 -5.10 18.11 -0.07
CA LYS A 27 -4.07 19.08 0.36
C LYS A 27 -4.09 19.37 1.87
N ASN A 28 -5.24 19.21 2.52
CA ASN A 28 -5.37 19.46 3.95
C ASN A 28 -4.96 18.20 4.73
N ASP A 29 -3.83 18.28 5.43
CA ASP A 29 -3.28 17.13 6.17
C ASP A 29 -4.21 16.59 7.27
N LYS A 30 -4.94 17.46 7.97
CA LYS A 30 -5.88 17.02 9.02
C LYS A 30 -7.05 16.26 8.41
N LEU A 31 -7.59 16.73 7.28
CA LEU A 31 -8.66 16.03 6.56
C LEU A 31 -8.17 14.73 5.93
N ARG A 32 -6.96 14.74 5.33
CA ARG A 32 -6.31 13.55 4.77
C ARG A 32 -6.12 12.47 5.84
N LEU A 33 -5.56 12.85 6.99
CA LEU A 33 -5.36 11.94 8.13
C LEU A 33 -6.68 11.44 8.70
N GLY A 34 -7.65 12.34 8.91
CA GLY A 34 -8.98 11.99 9.43
C GLY A 34 -9.72 11.00 8.53
N LEU A 35 -9.67 11.20 7.20
CA LEU A 35 -10.29 10.29 6.24
C LEU A 35 -9.60 8.91 6.23
N ARG A 36 -8.27 8.86 6.26
CA ARG A 36 -7.53 7.59 6.33
C ARG A 36 -7.83 6.83 7.62
N PHE A 37 -7.92 7.54 8.75
CA PHE A 37 -8.29 6.94 10.03
C PHE A 37 -9.72 6.40 10.02
N ALA A 38 -10.70 7.21 9.60
CA ALA A 38 -12.10 6.80 9.50
C ALA A 38 -12.27 5.57 8.59
N ASN A 39 -11.64 5.58 7.41
CA ASN A 39 -11.64 4.44 6.49
C ASN A 39 -11.00 3.19 7.13
N SER A 40 -9.96 3.36 7.93
CA SER A 40 -9.30 2.24 8.61
C SER A 40 -10.20 1.61 9.67
N VAL A 41 -10.87 2.44 10.49
CA VAL A 41 -11.82 1.96 11.51
C VAL A 41 -13.01 1.26 10.85
N LEU A 42 -13.57 1.85 9.79
CA LEU A 42 -14.66 1.25 9.03
C LEU A 42 -14.26 -0.10 8.42
N THR A 43 -13.09 -0.16 7.78
CA THR A 43 -12.56 -1.39 7.17
C THR A 43 -12.34 -2.46 8.23
N ALA A 44 -11.75 -2.11 9.38
CA ALA A 44 -11.51 -3.04 10.47
C ALA A 44 -12.82 -3.55 11.09
N GLY A 45 -13.80 -2.68 11.33
CA GLY A 45 -15.11 -3.07 11.83
C GLY A 45 -15.84 -4.01 10.88
N LEU A 46 -15.83 -3.70 9.58
CA LEU A 46 -16.43 -4.55 8.56
C LEU A 46 -15.71 -5.90 8.47
N ALA A 47 -14.38 -5.91 8.47
CA ALA A 47 -13.57 -7.13 8.47
C ALA A 47 -13.87 -8.01 9.69
N MET A 48 -14.03 -7.43 10.88
CA MET A 48 -14.39 -8.17 12.09
C MET A 48 -15.80 -8.79 12.02
N ALA A 49 -16.76 -8.10 11.38
CA ALA A 49 -18.14 -8.57 11.26
C ALA A 49 -18.31 -9.71 10.24
N VAL A 50 -17.62 -9.67 9.09
CA VAL A 50 -17.83 -10.66 8.00
C VAL A 50 -17.12 -11.99 8.21
N SER A 51 -16.35 -12.10 9.27
CA SER A 51 -15.27 -13.06 9.31
C SER A 51 -15.70 -14.38 9.99
N GLY A 52 -16.80 -14.94 9.51
CA GLY A 52 -17.39 -16.19 10.03
C GLY A 52 -16.91 -17.49 9.36
N GLY A 53 -16.03 -17.47 8.34
CA GLY A 53 -15.62 -18.75 7.71
C GLY A 53 -14.64 -18.74 6.53
N LYS A 54 -14.35 -17.61 5.87
CA LYS A 54 -13.38 -17.55 4.73
C LYS A 54 -12.00 -16.99 5.11
N LYS A 55 -11.69 -16.96 6.40
CA LYS A 55 -10.81 -15.96 7.03
C LYS A 55 -9.30 -16.23 7.04
N ALA A 56 -8.84 -17.46 6.79
CA ALA A 56 -7.43 -17.80 7.00
C ALA A 56 -6.51 -17.49 5.81
N ARG A 57 -7.01 -17.52 4.56
CA ARG A 57 -6.15 -17.59 3.37
C ARG A 57 -5.55 -16.25 2.94
N GLU A 58 -6.33 -15.17 2.91
CA GLU A 58 -5.84 -13.82 2.53
C GLU A 58 -4.90 -13.24 3.60
N ASN A 59 -5.25 -13.41 4.87
CA ASN A 59 -4.38 -13.00 5.99
C ASN A 59 -3.04 -13.75 5.95
N ASN A 60 -3.06 -15.05 5.60
CA ASN A 60 -1.84 -15.82 5.46
C ASN A 60 -0.96 -15.29 4.31
N GLN A 61 -1.54 -14.89 3.17
CA GLN A 61 -0.75 -14.39 2.04
C GLN A 61 -0.04 -13.07 2.35
N PHE A 62 -0.67 -12.12 3.04
CA PHE A 62 -0.03 -10.85 3.40
C PHE A 62 1.11 -11.06 4.41
N ILE A 63 0.95 -12.02 5.34
CA ILE A 63 1.99 -12.42 6.28
C ILE A 63 3.14 -13.14 5.56
N VAL A 64 2.85 -14.06 4.64
CA VAL A 64 3.88 -14.75 3.83
C VAL A 64 4.70 -13.73 3.03
N LEU A 65 4.02 -12.79 2.36
CA LEU A 65 4.67 -11.72 1.59
C LEU A 65 5.40 -10.68 2.46
N SER A 66 5.27 -10.71 3.79
CA SER A 66 5.93 -9.71 4.66
C SER A 66 7.45 -9.78 4.65
N SER A 67 7.98 -10.97 4.34
CA SER A 67 9.42 -11.24 4.21
C SER A 67 9.99 -10.90 2.83
N TRP A 68 9.13 -10.70 1.83
CA TRP A 68 9.52 -10.12 0.54
C TRP A 68 9.61 -8.60 0.64
N VAL A 69 10.78 -8.03 0.34
CA VAL A 69 11.04 -6.58 0.48
C VAL A 69 11.53 -6.01 -0.86
N PRO A 70 10.63 -5.73 -1.82
CA PRO A 70 10.99 -5.14 -3.11
C PRO A 70 11.52 -3.71 -2.97
N TYR A 71 12.33 -3.30 -3.94
CA TYR A 71 12.67 -1.90 -4.20
C TYR A 71 11.54 -1.25 -4.98
N LEU A 72 10.91 -0.24 -4.38
CA LEU A 72 9.73 0.42 -4.91
C LEU A 72 10.04 1.87 -5.24
N PHE A 73 9.99 2.21 -6.51
CA PHE A 73 10.33 3.51 -7.06
C PHE A 73 9.05 4.25 -7.44
N ILE A 74 8.82 5.41 -6.82
CA ILE A 74 7.55 6.13 -6.89
C ILE A 74 7.79 7.61 -7.14
N ASN A 75 6.96 8.20 -8.01
CA ASN A 75 6.84 9.65 -8.11
C ASN A 75 5.56 10.15 -7.43
N PRO A 76 5.61 11.09 -6.47
CA PRO A 76 4.40 11.66 -5.87
C PRO A 76 3.46 12.39 -6.84
N LYS A 77 3.96 12.79 -8.02
CA LYS A 77 3.16 13.42 -9.10
C LYS A 77 2.52 12.39 -10.04
N ASP A 78 2.82 11.10 -9.88
CA ASP A 78 2.21 10.02 -10.63
C ASP A 78 0.93 9.54 -9.93
N VAL A 79 -0.23 9.92 -10.46
CA VAL A 79 -1.53 9.57 -9.87
C VAL A 79 -1.85 8.08 -9.88
N ILE A 80 -1.08 7.27 -10.62
CA ILE A 80 -1.25 5.81 -10.69
C ILE A 80 -0.59 5.15 -9.48
N CYS A 81 0.57 5.64 -9.02
CA CYS A 81 1.34 4.99 -7.96
C CYS A 81 1.55 5.82 -6.68
N SER A 82 1.22 7.11 -6.68
CA SER A 82 1.53 8.03 -5.56
C SER A 82 0.96 7.59 -4.21
N GLU A 83 -0.16 6.87 -4.21
CA GLU A 83 -0.85 6.40 -2.99
C GLU A 83 -0.01 5.44 -2.14
N TYR A 84 1.03 4.81 -2.69
CA TYR A 84 1.97 4.03 -1.89
C TYR A 84 2.67 4.88 -0.82
N VAL A 85 2.94 6.17 -1.10
CA VAL A 85 3.56 7.08 -0.12
C VAL A 85 2.64 7.22 1.10
N GLY A 86 1.38 7.62 0.88
CA GLY A 86 0.41 7.74 1.96
C GLY A 86 0.02 6.40 2.59
N TYR A 87 0.07 5.30 1.84
CA TYR A 87 -0.16 3.94 2.36
C TYR A 87 0.88 3.57 3.43
N PHE A 88 2.16 3.76 3.14
CA PHE A 88 3.23 3.43 4.08
C PHE A 88 3.29 4.41 5.26
N GLU A 89 3.17 5.71 5.01
CA GLU A 89 3.10 6.72 6.08
C GLU A 89 1.93 6.48 7.02
N HIS A 90 0.76 6.12 6.48
CA HIS A 90 -0.43 5.87 7.28
C HIS A 90 -0.21 4.73 8.28
N ARG A 91 0.48 3.66 7.88
CA ARG A 91 0.80 2.56 8.78
C ARG A 91 1.68 3.00 9.94
N GLU A 92 2.72 3.78 9.67
CA GLU A 92 3.59 4.33 10.71
C GLU A 92 2.83 5.26 11.65
N LYS A 93 1.97 6.15 11.12
CA LYS A 93 1.12 7.03 11.91
C LYS A 93 0.16 6.24 12.81
N MET A 94 -0.45 5.17 12.30
CA MET A 94 -1.32 4.29 13.09
C MET A 94 -0.59 3.61 14.24
N GLU A 95 0.65 3.17 14.02
CA GLU A 95 1.50 2.64 15.09
C GLU A 95 1.85 3.73 16.13
N ALA A 96 2.23 4.92 15.66
CA ALA A 96 2.62 6.04 16.53
C ALA A 96 1.50 6.53 17.46
N ILE A 97 0.24 6.46 17.03
CA ILE A 97 -0.94 6.85 17.84
C ILE A 97 -1.52 5.69 18.66
N GLY A 98 -0.85 4.53 18.72
CA GLY A 98 -1.32 3.35 19.46
C GLY A 98 -2.47 2.59 18.78
N ALA A 99 -2.85 2.95 17.55
CA ALA A 99 -3.88 2.30 16.77
C ALA A 99 -3.32 1.22 15.81
N GLY A 100 -2.09 0.73 16.04
CA GLY A 100 -1.38 -0.21 15.17
C GLY A 100 -2.19 -1.46 14.82
N LYS A 101 -2.89 -2.07 15.79
CA LYS A 101 -3.76 -3.24 15.55
C LYS A 101 -4.88 -2.94 14.53
N ILE A 102 -5.55 -1.79 14.66
CA ILE A 102 -6.58 -1.35 13.72
C ILE A 102 -5.96 -1.10 12.35
N GLY A 103 -4.80 -0.42 12.33
CA GLY A 103 -4.04 -0.14 11.12
C GLY A 103 -3.64 -1.41 10.36
N ARG A 104 -3.19 -2.45 11.07
CA ARG A 104 -2.81 -3.75 10.48
C ARG A 104 -4.00 -4.47 9.86
N ILE A 105 -5.13 -4.55 10.57
CA ILE A 105 -6.36 -5.16 10.05
C ILE A 105 -6.84 -4.40 8.80
N ALA A 106 -6.91 -3.07 8.87
CA ALA A 106 -7.31 -2.24 7.73
C ALA A 106 -6.30 -2.25 6.57
N THR A 107 -5.03 -2.56 6.83
CA THR A 107 -4.00 -2.72 5.81
C THR A 107 -4.20 -4.04 5.07
N GLN A 108 -4.44 -5.13 5.79
CA GLN A 108 -4.66 -6.46 5.20
C GLN A 108 -5.96 -6.55 4.41
N HIS A 109 -6.97 -5.75 4.76
CA HIS A 109 -8.26 -5.75 4.10
C HIS A 109 -8.48 -4.50 3.24
N SER A 110 -9.23 -4.62 2.14
CA SER A 110 -9.79 -3.48 1.41
C SER A 110 -11.30 -3.49 1.54
N ILE A 111 -11.95 -2.33 1.63
CA ILE A 111 -13.42 -2.22 1.60
C ILE A 111 -13.98 -2.96 0.38
N GLY A 112 -13.33 -2.81 -0.78
CA GLY A 112 -13.71 -3.49 -2.02
C GLY A 112 -13.61 -5.02 -1.91
N SER A 113 -12.55 -5.55 -1.29
CA SER A 113 -12.40 -7.00 -1.07
C SER A 113 -13.44 -7.56 -0.08
N ILE A 114 -13.80 -6.78 0.95
CA ILE A 114 -14.75 -7.25 1.96
C ILE A 114 -16.19 -7.30 1.38
N VAL A 115 -16.60 -6.26 0.66
CA VAL A 115 -17.93 -6.22 0.00
C VAL A 115 -18.03 -7.30 -1.09
N SER A 116 -16.95 -7.54 -1.80
CA SER A 116 -16.81 -8.60 -2.80
C SER A 116 -16.95 -10.01 -2.22
N GLY A 117 -16.31 -10.26 -1.07
CA GLY A 117 -16.43 -11.52 -0.35
C GLY A 117 -17.85 -11.83 0.14
N ALA A 118 -18.64 -10.79 0.46
CA ALA A 118 -20.05 -10.90 0.87
C ALA A 118 -21.02 -11.07 -0.31
N THR A 119 -20.69 -10.52 -1.49
CA THR A 119 -21.57 -10.54 -2.68
C THR A 119 -21.19 -11.60 -3.73
N GLY A 120 -20.12 -12.37 -3.50
CA GLY A 120 -19.65 -13.42 -4.42
C GLY A 120 -18.97 -12.89 -5.68
N LYS A 121 -18.77 -11.58 -5.80
CA LYS A 121 -18.12 -10.92 -6.94
C LYS A 121 -16.65 -10.75 -6.63
N ILE A 122 -15.73 -11.27 -7.45
CA ILE A 122 -14.28 -11.13 -7.21
C ILE A 122 -13.85 -9.72 -7.64
N CYS A 123 -13.89 -8.73 -6.75
CA CYS A 123 -13.02 -7.56 -6.90
C CYS A 123 -11.66 -7.97 -6.32
N GLY A 124 -10.66 -8.09 -7.19
CA GLY A 124 -9.34 -8.65 -6.86
C GLY A 124 -8.79 -8.09 -5.55
N ALA A 125 -8.20 -8.99 -4.74
CA ALA A 125 -7.48 -8.61 -3.54
C ALA A 125 -6.52 -7.47 -3.92
N VAL A 126 -6.71 -6.30 -3.32
CA VAL A 126 -5.86 -5.14 -3.57
C VAL A 126 -4.47 -5.57 -3.12
N HIS A 127 -3.57 -5.87 -4.07
CA HIS A 127 -2.22 -6.39 -3.85
C HIS A 127 -1.37 -5.33 -3.14
N LYS A 128 -1.65 -5.10 -1.86
CA LYS A 128 -0.91 -4.18 -1.01
C LYS A 128 0.42 -4.83 -0.65
N ILE A 129 1.50 -4.09 -0.86
CA ILE A 129 2.86 -4.54 -0.59
C ILE A 129 3.16 -4.40 0.92
N PRO A 130 3.45 -5.49 1.66
CA PRO A 130 3.64 -5.39 3.11
C PRO A 130 4.93 -4.67 3.53
N SER A 131 6.02 -4.89 2.80
CA SER A 131 7.35 -4.36 3.11
C SER A 131 7.99 -3.85 1.83
N ALA A 132 8.76 -2.76 1.89
CA ALA A 132 9.46 -2.23 0.71
C ALA A 132 10.63 -1.32 1.09
N TYR A 133 11.63 -1.29 0.22
CA TYR A 133 12.60 -0.20 0.11
C TYR A 133 11.99 0.90 -0.77
N LEU A 134 11.41 1.92 -0.14
CA LEU A 134 10.72 2.99 -0.86
C LEU A 134 11.71 4.08 -1.30
N THR A 135 11.78 4.31 -2.61
CA THR A 135 12.51 5.40 -3.25
C THR A 135 11.50 6.38 -3.85
N ILE A 136 11.50 7.62 -3.35
CA ILE A 136 10.59 8.67 -3.77
C ILE A 136 11.35 9.66 -4.64
N ASN A 137 10.90 9.85 -5.89
CA ASN A 137 11.45 10.86 -6.79
C ASN A 137 10.96 12.26 -6.35
N CYS A 138 11.88 13.10 -5.92
CA CYS A 138 11.64 14.48 -5.51
C CYS A 138 11.97 15.50 -6.60
N SER A 139 12.53 15.04 -7.73
CA SER A 139 12.96 15.89 -8.83
C SER A 139 11.79 16.70 -9.43
N PRO A 140 12.03 17.91 -9.94
CA PRO A 140 11.03 18.67 -10.67
C PRO A 140 10.53 17.92 -11.91
N CYS A 141 9.22 17.68 -11.93
CA CYS A 141 8.51 17.09 -13.06
C CYS A 141 7.35 17.99 -13.50
N ARG A 142 7.15 18.12 -14.83
CA ARG A 142 6.23 19.08 -15.46
C ARG A 142 4.85 18.48 -15.73
N SER A 143 4.73 17.15 -15.81
CA SER A 143 3.48 16.49 -16.17
C SER A 143 3.31 15.12 -15.52
N PHE A 144 2.07 14.63 -15.46
CA PHE A 144 1.79 13.26 -15.04
C PHE A 144 2.53 12.21 -15.90
N GLY A 145 2.56 12.38 -17.23
CA GLY A 145 3.22 11.41 -18.12
C GLY A 145 4.73 11.32 -17.90
N GLU A 146 5.37 12.44 -17.57
CA GLU A 146 6.77 12.49 -17.17
C GLU A 146 6.98 11.87 -15.78
N ALA A 147 6.04 12.06 -14.85
CA ALA A 147 6.06 11.45 -13.52
C ALA A 147 5.76 9.94 -13.54
N HIS A 148 5.08 9.42 -14.57
CA HIS A 148 4.80 7.98 -14.71
C HIS A 148 5.86 7.28 -15.58
N GLY A 149 6.43 7.98 -16.55
CA GLY A 149 7.39 7.42 -17.49
C GLY A 149 8.67 6.93 -16.81
N ILE A 150 9.16 5.78 -17.27
CA ILE A 150 10.38 5.14 -16.73
C ILE A 150 11.61 6.03 -16.90
N HIS A 151 11.66 6.85 -17.94
CA HIS A 151 12.79 7.76 -18.26
C HIS A 151 13.17 8.72 -17.14
N GLN A 152 12.23 9.08 -16.25
CA GLN A 152 12.51 9.98 -15.13
C GLN A 152 13.63 9.46 -14.20
N TRP A 153 13.82 8.14 -14.13
CA TRP A 153 14.75 7.48 -13.20
C TRP A 153 16.21 7.49 -13.71
N TRP A 154 16.44 7.99 -14.93
CA TRP A 154 17.79 8.13 -15.53
C TRP A 154 18.14 9.58 -15.82
N ARG A 155 17.49 10.53 -15.14
CA ARG A 155 17.78 11.96 -15.32
C ARG A 155 19.05 12.38 -14.57
N PRO A 156 19.82 13.35 -15.11
CA PRO A 156 21.00 13.86 -14.44
C PRO A 156 20.68 14.69 -13.18
N ASP A 157 19.48 15.26 -13.10
CA ASP A 157 18.96 16.04 -11.97
C ASP A 157 18.08 15.17 -11.03
N LEU A 158 18.32 13.86 -10.99
CA LEU A 158 17.55 12.94 -10.15
C LEU A 158 17.83 13.18 -8.66
N GLU A 159 16.81 13.66 -7.95
CA GLU A 159 16.78 13.78 -6.50
C GLU A 159 15.83 12.74 -5.91
N CYS A 160 16.32 11.92 -4.98
CA CYS A 160 15.52 10.86 -4.35
C CYS A 160 15.57 10.92 -2.83
N GLN A 161 14.45 10.57 -2.20
CA GLN A 161 14.37 10.22 -0.80
C GLN A 161 14.20 8.72 -0.64
N PHE A 162 14.84 8.14 0.38
CA PHE A 162 14.81 6.71 0.64
C PHE A 162 14.26 6.44 2.04
N LYS A 163 13.36 5.46 2.16
CA LYS A 163 12.88 4.96 3.45
C LYS A 163 12.51 3.49 3.36
N VAL A 164 12.87 2.72 4.38
CA VAL A 164 12.51 1.31 4.50
C VAL A 164 11.23 1.17 5.32
N TYR A 165 10.26 0.41 4.79
CA TYR A 165 9.08 0.02 5.53
C TYR A 165 9.06 -1.50 5.66
N GLN A 166 9.02 -1.99 6.89
CA GLN A 166 8.88 -3.42 7.19
C GLN A 166 7.57 -3.66 7.93
N TYR A 167 6.83 -4.68 7.53
CA TYR A 167 5.70 -5.17 8.29
C TYR A 167 6.19 -5.90 9.56
N LYS A 168 5.55 -5.62 10.69
CA LYS A 168 5.86 -6.18 12.02
C LYS A 168 4.61 -6.81 12.63
#